data_AF-A0A2V8NVN8-F1
#
_entry.id   AF-A0A2V8NVN8-F1
#
_cell.length_a   1.000
_cell.length_b   1.000
_cell.length_c   1.000
_cell.angle_alpha   90.00
_cell.angle_beta   90.00
_cell.angle_gamma   90.00
#
_symmetry.space_group_name_H-M   'P 1'
#
loop_
_entity.id
_entity.type
_entity.pdbx_description
1 polymer ?
#
loop_
_entity_poly.entity_id
_entity_poly.type
_entity_poly.pdbx_seq_one_letter_code
_entity_poly.pdbx_strand_id
1 'polypeptide(L)'
;MGGAREAQARQGAAVNNADPSGRSHQEMNRREFFLTWIFQNRSTSTEVEVMEVFAASDGPSAFLVHHASEAARTAFGEWLRANDGARIVCRLHNGTTLDGVIFRVKMCFGRGLVLTRAAVAVRPKDIVSIN
;
A
#
# COMPACT_ATOMS: atom_id res chain seq x y z
N MET A 1 22.34 -72.55 41.24
CA MET A 1 22.76 -73.40 40.11
C MET A 1 21.59 -73.54 39.16
N GLY A 2 21.84 -73.37 37.85
CA GLY A 2 20.89 -73.57 36.75
C GLY A 2 20.04 -72.33 36.47
N GLY A 3 19.95 -71.77 35.26
CA GLY A 3 20.38 -72.25 33.95
C GLY A 3 19.44 -71.59 32.93
N ALA A 4 20.02 -71.09 31.84
CA ALA A 4 19.40 -70.30 30.76
C ALA A 4 18.16 -70.94 30.10
N ARG A 5 17.28 -70.11 29.52
CA ARG A 5 17.09 -70.04 28.05
C ARG A 5 16.02 -69.04 27.61
N GLU A 6 16.38 -68.33 26.54
CA GLU A 6 15.55 -67.51 25.66
C GLU A 6 14.35 -68.27 25.07
N ALA A 7 13.26 -67.55 24.82
CA ALA A 7 12.48 -67.68 23.59
C ALA A 7 11.66 -66.40 23.32
N GLN A 8 11.87 -65.82 22.15
CA GLN A 8 11.20 -64.65 21.57
C GLN A 8 9.73 -64.92 21.20
N ALA A 9 8.89 -63.89 21.35
CA ALA A 9 7.86 -63.49 20.36
C ALA A 9 7.45 -62.04 20.70
N ARG A 10 7.87 -61.03 19.92
CA ARG A 10 7.09 -60.33 18.86
C ARG A 10 5.67 -59.99 19.31
N GLN A 11 5.10 -58.79 19.17
CA GLN A 11 5.35 -57.53 18.47
C GLN A 11 4.26 -56.57 18.98
N GLY A 12 4.43 -55.25 18.91
CA GLY A 12 3.31 -54.32 19.03
C GLY A 12 3.66 -52.95 19.57
N ALA A 13 4.30 -52.13 18.74
CA ALA A 13 4.45 -50.71 18.97
C ALA A 13 3.11 -49.99 18.80
N ALA A 14 2.83 -48.99 19.64
CA ALA A 14 2.28 -47.68 19.26
C ALA A 14 2.02 -46.84 20.51
N VAL A 15 3.03 -46.06 20.92
CA VAL A 15 2.84 -44.90 21.79
C VAL A 15 2.40 -43.76 20.88
N ASN A 16 1.12 -43.43 20.88
CA ASN A 16 0.62 -42.21 20.25
C ASN A 16 0.38 -41.16 21.33
N ASN A 17 1.40 -40.34 21.57
CA ASN A 17 1.24 -39.05 22.24
C ASN A 17 0.52 -38.11 21.28
N ALA A 18 -0.68 -37.67 21.65
CA ALA A 18 -1.37 -36.58 20.97
C ALA A 18 -0.79 -35.24 21.46
N ASP A 19 -0.20 -34.49 20.54
CA ASP A 19 0.28 -33.11 20.75
C ASP A 19 -0.71 -32.12 20.10
N PRO A 20 -1.27 -31.12 20.82
CA PRO A 20 -2.32 -30.25 20.31
C PRO A 20 -1.74 -28.92 19.83
N SER A 21 -1.23 -28.85 18.60
CA SER A 21 -1.01 -27.55 17.95
C SER A 21 -0.81 -27.65 16.44
N GLY A 22 -1.88 -28.07 15.73
CA GLY A 22 -2.00 -27.85 14.29
C GLY A 22 -2.34 -26.40 13.97
N ARG A 23 -1.46 -25.43 14.28
CA ARG A 23 -1.43 -24.18 13.53
C ARG A 23 -0.73 -24.50 12.23
N SER A 24 -1.50 -24.71 11.16
CA SER A 24 -0.98 -24.73 9.80
C SER A 24 -0.22 -23.43 9.58
N HIS A 25 1.10 -23.49 9.66
CA HIS A 25 1.99 -22.47 9.15
C HIS A 25 1.75 -22.44 7.66
N GLN A 26 0.89 -21.52 7.22
CA GLN A 26 0.58 -21.31 5.82
C GLN A 26 1.84 -20.72 5.19
N GLU A 27 2.73 -21.59 4.71
CA GLU A 27 3.81 -21.20 3.81
C GLU A 27 3.18 -20.63 2.55
N MET A 28 3.07 -19.30 2.50
CA MET A 28 2.63 -18.63 1.29
C MET A 28 3.62 -18.97 0.17
N ASN A 29 3.11 -19.57 -0.89
CA ASN A 29 3.88 -19.86 -2.08
C ASN A 29 4.46 -18.54 -2.61
N ARG A 30 5.75 -18.52 -2.99
CA ARG A 30 6.38 -17.33 -3.61
C ARG A 30 5.53 -16.78 -4.76
N ARG A 31 4.87 -17.64 -5.54
CA ARG A 31 3.97 -17.22 -6.62
C ARG A 31 2.72 -16.49 -6.11
N GLU A 32 2.17 -16.88 -4.96
CA GLU A 32 1.04 -16.17 -4.34
C GLU A 32 1.46 -14.83 -3.71
N PHE A 33 2.67 -14.74 -3.17
CA PHE A 33 3.27 -13.47 -2.75
C PHE A 33 3.48 -12.52 -3.94
N PHE A 34 3.97 -13.01 -5.07
CA PHE A 34 4.11 -12.21 -6.29
C PHE A 34 2.74 -11.81 -6.88
N LEU A 35 1.74 -12.70 -6.84
CA LEU A 35 0.41 -12.37 -7.34
C LEU A 35 -0.28 -11.30 -6.49
N THR A 36 -0.22 -11.39 -5.15
CA THR A 36 -0.74 -10.33 -4.27
C THR A 36 -0.03 -9.00 -4.52
N TRP A 37 1.28 -9.00 -4.78
CA TRP A 37 2.04 -7.81 -5.14
C TRP A 37 1.66 -7.22 -6.51
N ILE A 38 1.40 -8.08 -7.51
CA ILE A 38 1.00 -7.64 -8.87
C ILE A 38 -0.46 -7.15 -8.90
N PHE A 39 -1.37 -7.75 -8.13
CA PHE A 39 -2.77 -7.30 -8.04
C PHE A 39 -2.95 -6.03 -7.19
N GLN A 40 -2.03 -5.73 -6.27
CA GLN A 40 -1.97 -4.45 -5.55
C GLN A 40 -1.56 -3.27 -6.45
N ASN A 41 -0.93 -3.53 -7.59
CA ASN A 41 -0.43 -2.49 -8.48
C ASN A 41 -1.47 -2.02 -9.51
N ARG A 42 -2.76 -2.33 -9.32
CA ARG A 42 -3.81 -1.54 -9.98
C ARG A 42 -3.64 -0.12 -9.46
N SER A 43 -3.29 0.83 -10.33
CA SER A 43 -3.25 2.25 -10.03
C SER A 43 -4.60 2.67 -9.46
N THR A 44 -4.75 2.57 -8.13
CA THR A 44 -5.98 2.99 -7.46
C THR A 44 -5.93 4.50 -7.44
N SER A 45 -6.67 5.09 -8.37
CA SER A 45 -6.89 6.51 -8.37
C SER A 45 -7.33 6.95 -6.99
N THR A 46 -6.62 7.90 -6.40
CA THR A 46 -6.94 8.43 -5.08
C THR A 46 -7.47 9.85 -5.22
N GLU A 47 -8.65 10.09 -4.68
CA GLU A 47 -9.24 11.43 -4.62
C GLU A 47 -8.63 12.23 -3.46
N VAL A 48 -8.17 13.43 -3.79
CA VAL A 48 -7.57 14.36 -2.84
C VAL A 48 -8.22 15.72 -2.99
N GLU A 49 -8.32 16.45 -1.89
CA GLU A 49 -8.75 17.83 -1.89
C GLU A 49 -7.52 18.76 -1.91
N VAL A 50 -7.61 19.82 -2.69
CA VAL A 50 -6.59 20.87 -2.75
C VAL A 50 -6.77 21.84 -1.59
N MET A 51 -5.74 22.00 -0.77
CA MET A 51 -5.74 22.92 0.36
C MET A 51 -5.30 24.33 -0.04
N GLU A 52 -4.21 24.41 -0.79
CA GLU A 52 -3.54 25.66 -1.14
C GLU A 52 -2.90 25.54 -2.51
N VAL A 53 -2.90 26.64 -3.28
CA VAL A 53 -2.33 26.70 -4.62
C VAL A 53 -1.27 27.79 -4.64
N PHE A 54 -0.06 27.41 -5.03
CA PHE A 54 1.09 28.28 -5.25
C PHE A 54 1.26 28.45 -6.76
N ALA A 55 0.67 29.51 -7.30
CA ALA A 55 0.75 29.82 -8.72
C ALA A 55 2.03 30.62 -9.03
N ALA A 56 2.71 30.24 -10.12
CA ALA A 56 3.62 31.13 -10.82
C ALA A 56 2.82 31.80 -11.96
N SER A 57 3.05 33.10 -12.22
CA SER A 57 2.29 33.88 -13.22
C SER A 57 2.25 33.21 -14.60
N ASP A 58 3.35 32.58 -14.99
CA ASP A 58 3.54 32.03 -16.34
C ASP A 58 4.21 30.64 -16.33
N GLY A 59 4.11 29.90 -15.22
CA GLY A 59 4.96 28.73 -14.97
C GLY A 59 4.32 27.58 -14.20
N PRO A 60 5.12 26.57 -13.86
CA PRO A 60 4.75 25.48 -12.96
C PRO A 60 3.98 25.99 -11.74
N SER A 61 2.85 25.37 -11.47
CA SER A 61 2.11 25.59 -10.22
C SER A 61 2.50 24.50 -9.23
N ALA A 62 2.43 24.83 -7.94
CA ALA A 62 2.43 23.83 -6.91
C ALA A 62 1.11 23.88 -6.17
N PHE A 63 0.64 22.76 -5.64
CA PHE A 63 -0.52 22.78 -4.76
C PHE A 63 -0.39 21.74 -3.65
N LEU A 64 -0.84 22.14 -2.47
CA LEU A 64 -0.88 21.29 -1.28
C LEU A 64 -2.19 20.51 -1.29
N VAL A 65 -2.14 19.21 -1.06
CA VAL A 65 -3.30 18.32 -1.03
C VAL A 65 -3.43 17.56 0.27
N HIS A 66 -4.66 17.19 0.60
CA HIS A 66 -5.00 16.24 1.66
C HIS A 66 -6.10 15.28 1.20
N HIS A 67 -6.42 14.27 2.01
CA HIS A 67 -7.46 13.31 1.68
C HIS A 67 -8.82 14.01 1.48
N ALA A 68 -9.57 13.62 0.44
CA ALA A 68 -10.89 14.20 0.16
C ALA A 68 -11.98 13.78 1.18
N SER A 69 -11.78 12.67 1.89
CA SER A 69 -12.70 12.18 2.91
C SER A 69 -11.95 11.54 4.07
N GLU A 70 -12.53 11.60 5.27
CA GLU A 70 -11.92 11.02 6.48
C GLU A 70 -11.65 9.52 6.31
N ALA A 71 -12.55 8.80 5.63
CA ALA A 71 -12.39 7.38 5.32
C ALA A 71 -11.14 7.09 4.47
N ALA A 72 -10.72 8.02 3.61
CA ALA A 72 -9.55 7.87 2.75
C ALA A 72 -8.22 8.25 3.43
N ARG A 73 -8.25 8.80 4.65
CA ARG A 73 -7.06 9.36 5.32
C ARG A 73 -5.91 8.37 5.44
N THR A 74 -6.18 7.15 5.91
CA THR A 74 -5.13 6.13 6.11
C THR A 74 -4.56 5.67 4.77
N ALA A 75 -5.44 5.34 3.82
CA ALA A 75 -5.05 4.90 2.49
C ALA A 75 -4.21 5.96 1.76
N PHE A 76 -4.60 7.24 1.82
CA PHE A 76 -3.83 8.32 1.22
C PHE A 76 -2.47 8.52 1.90
N GLY A 77 -2.40 8.39 3.23
CA GLY A 77 -1.14 8.47 3.96
C GLY A 77 -0.15 7.36 3.58
N GLU A 78 -0.63 6.14 3.36
CA GLU A 78 0.17 5.02 2.88
C GLU A 78 0.58 5.22 1.41
N TRP A 79 -0.36 5.64 0.57
CA TRP A 79 -0.10 5.95 -0.83
C TRP A 79 0.98 7.04 -0.98
N LEU A 80 0.94 8.11 -0.17
CA LEU A 80 1.98 9.15 -0.14
C LEU A 80 3.35 8.63 0.27
N ARG A 81 3.42 7.65 1.17
CA ARG A 81 4.70 7.04 1.57
C ARG A 81 5.29 6.20 0.45
N ALA A 82 4.45 5.49 -0.29
CA ALA A 82 4.88 4.65 -1.40
C ALA A 82 5.27 5.46 -2.65
N ASN A 83 4.70 6.65 -2.83
CA ASN A 83 4.84 7.47 -4.03
C ASN A 83 5.64 8.77 -3.82
N ASP A 84 6.38 8.92 -2.71
CA ASP A 84 7.16 10.13 -2.45
C ASP A 84 8.22 10.38 -3.55
N GLY A 85 8.10 11.51 -4.24
CA GLY A 85 8.92 11.87 -5.41
C GLY A 85 8.50 11.20 -6.72
N ALA A 86 7.39 10.47 -6.74
CA ALA A 86 6.90 9.80 -7.95
C ALA A 86 6.26 10.78 -8.93
N ARG A 87 6.35 10.46 -10.23
CA ARG A 87 5.57 11.14 -11.27
C ARG A 87 4.13 10.67 -11.20
N ILE A 88 3.20 11.59 -11.33
CA ILE A 88 1.77 11.33 -11.22
C ILE A 88 1.00 12.03 -12.35
N VAL A 89 -0.18 11.51 -12.62
CA VAL A 89 -1.18 12.19 -13.46
C VAL A 89 -2.34 12.61 -12.57
N CYS A 90 -2.54 13.92 -12.45
CA CYS A 90 -3.71 14.51 -11.81
C CYS A 90 -4.83 14.65 -12.83
N ARG A 91 -6.05 14.23 -12.47
CA ARG A 91 -7.25 14.43 -13.28
C ARG A 91 -8.23 15.33 -12.52
N LEU A 92 -8.55 16.46 -13.14
CA LEU A 92 -9.55 17.40 -12.65
C LEU A 92 -10.96 16.90 -12.98
N HIS A 93 -11.95 17.40 -12.24
CA HIS A 93 -13.36 17.04 -12.45
C HIS A 93 -13.87 17.37 -13.87
N ASN A 94 -13.33 18.43 -14.50
CA ASN A 94 -13.66 18.79 -15.89
C ASN A 94 -13.03 17.85 -16.94
N GLY A 95 -12.29 16.82 -16.51
CA GLY A 95 -11.62 15.86 -17.37
C GLY A 95 -10.20 16.27 -17.79
N THR A 96 -9.75 17.49 -17.48
CA THR A 96 -8.38 17.94 -17.76
C THR A 96 -7.37 17.10 -16.98
N THR A 97 -6.32 16.64 -17.67
CA THR A 97 -5.20 15.91 -17.07
C THR A 97 -3.97 16.80 -16.93
N LEU A 98 -3.24 16.63 -15.84
CA LEU A 98 -2.07 17.42 -15.50
C LEU A 98 -0.95 16.49 -15.05
N ASP A 99 0.21 16.61 -15.69
CA ASP A 99 1.40 15.90 -15.25
C ASP A 99 2.05 16.63 -14.08
N GLY A 100 2.50 15.86 -13.09
CA GLY A 100 3.21 16.41 -11.95
C GLY A 100 4.11 15.41 -11.24
N VAL A 101 4.67 15.87 -10.13
CA VAL A 101 5.43 15.06 -9.17
C VAL A 101 4.83 15.29 -7.80
N ILE A 102 4.57 14.20 -7.06
CA ILE A 102 4.05 14.27 -5.70
C ILE A 102 5.18 14.13 -4.70
N PHE A 103 5.17 14.94 -3.65
CA PHE A 103 6.07 14.81 -2.50
C PHE A 103 5.27 14.69 -1.21
N ARG A 104 5.72 13.83 -0.31
CA ARG A 104 5.15 13.72 1.03
C ARG A 104 5.70 14.84 1.92
N VAL A 105 4.82 15.59 2.56
CA VAL A 105 5.23 16.64 3.51
C VAL A 105 5.61 16.01 4.85
N LYS A 106 6.90 16.02 5.20
CA LYS A 106 7.44 15.31 6.39
C LYS A 106 6.82 15.74 7.72
N MET A 107 6.48 17.01 7.88
CA MET A 107 5.95 17.57 9.13
C MET A 107 4.41 17.58 9.21
N CYS A 108 3.72 17.29 8.11
CA CYS A 108 2.26 17.37 8.01
C CYS A 108 1.70 16.03 7.52
N PHE A 109 1.56 15.08 8.44
CA PHE A 109 1.07 13.74 8.12
C PHE A 109 -0.24 13.76 7.33
N GLY A 110 -0.29 13.00 6.23
CA GLY A 110 -1.46 12.93 5.35
C GLY A 110 -1.60 14.11 4.38
N ARG A 111 -0.56 14.94 4.22
CA ARG A 111 -0.48 15.98 3.20
C ARG A 111 0.58 15.67 2.16
N GLY A 112 0.25 16.01 0.92
CA GLY A 112 1.15 15.92 -0.23
C GLY A 112 1.34 17.28 -0.88
N LEU A 113 2.51 17.51 -1.48
CA LEU A 113 2.78 18.66 -2.34
C LEU A 113 2.89 18.16 -3.78
N VAL A 114 2.01 18.65 -4.65
CA VAL A 114 2.09 18.37 -6.09
C VAL A 114 2.83 19.52 -6.77
N LEU A 115 3.84 19.20 -7.55
CA LEU A 115 4.49 20.14 -8.48
C LEU A 115 4.06 19.81 -9.90
N THR A 116 3.42 20.74 -10.60
CA THR A 116 2.98 20.55 -11.99
C THR A 116 4.05 21.01 -12.97
N ARG A 117 3.92 20.61 -14.23
CA ARG A 117 4.83 21.08 -15.30
C ARG A 117 4.39 22.37 -15.99
N ALA A 118 3.14 22.75 -15.81
CA ALA A 118 2.53 23.92 -16.46
C ALA A 118 1.64 24.66 -15.46
N ALA A 119 1.25 25.89 -15.82
CA ALA A 119 0.25 26.64 -15.07
C ALA A 119 -1.07 25.88 -15.04
N VAL A 120 -1.75 25.90 -13.89
CA VAL A 120 -2.98 25.13 -13.69
C VAL A 120 -4.08 26.01 -13.10
N ALA A 121 -5.26 25.92 -13.69
CA ALA A 121 -6.48 26.50 -13.15
C ALA A 121 -7.12 25.59 -12.07
N VAL A 122 -6.38 25.33 -10.99
CA VAL A 122 -6.86 24.61 -9.80
C VAL A 122 -7.09 25.63 -8.68
N ARG A 123 -8.11 25.40 -7.87
CA ARG A 123 -8.48 26.25 -6.74
C ARG A 123 -8.45 25.45 -5.43
N PRO A 124 -8.26 26.10 -4.29
CA PRO A 124 -8.54 25.48 -3.00
C PRO A 124 -9.95 24.89 -2.97
N LYS A 125 -10.09 23.72 -2.33
CA LYS A 125 -11.27 22.86 -2.22
C LYS A 125 -11.65 22.09 -3.49
N ASP A 126 -10.90 22.21 -4.58
CA ASP A 126 -11.10 21.33 -5.72
C ASP A 126 -10.73 19.89 -5.33
N ILE A 127 -11.53 18.93 -5.80
CA ILE A 127 -11.22 17.51 -5.70
C ILE A 127 -10.51 17.06 -6.98
N VAL A 128 -9.35 16.43 -6.81
CA VAL A 128 -8.48 15.95 -7.89
C VAL A 128 -8.25 14.45 -7.69
N SER A 129 -8.34 13.70 -8.78
CA SER A 129 -7.99 12.27 -8.80
C SER A 129 -6.52 12.13 -9.19
N ILE A 130 -5.74 11.37 -8.42
CA ILE A 130 -4.30 11.16 -8.66
C ILE A 130 -4.03 9.70 -8.98
N ASN A 131 -3.25 9.46 -10.03
CA ASN A 131 -2.76 8.14 -10.45
C ASN A 131 -1.24 8.10 -10.58
#